data_AF-A0A3N5IUN0-F1
#
_entry.id   AF-A0A3N5IUN0-F1
#
_cell.length_a   1.000
_cell.length_b   1.000
_cell.length_c   1.000
_cell.angle_alpha   90.00
_cell.angle_beta   90.00
_cell.angle_gamma   90.00
#
_symmetry.space_group_name_H-M   'P 1'
#
loop_
_entity.id
_entity.type
_entity.pdbx_description
1 polymer ?
#
loop_
_entity_poly.entity_id
_entity_poly.type
_entity_poly.pdbx_seq_one_letter_code
_entity_poly.pdbx_strand_id
1 'polypeptide(L)'
;MDESEYTEEHLSPLLAVKNEILDVMNKLRQTQDQLQKGQDVPNEHIRSLLARGENLARQISSLPGLEQAGKELAEQLTKIGQAIVDLKNFDALKK
;
A
#
# COMPACT_ATOMS: atom_id res chain seq x y z
N MET A 1 10.05 -4.35 -37.53
CA MET A 1 10.28 -3.91 -36.14
C MET A 1 8.92 -4.05 -35.51
N ASP A 2 8.70 -5.15 -34.79
CA ASP A 2 7.40 -5.53 -34.24
C ASP A 2 7.01 -4.60 -33.10
N GLU A 3 5.85 -3.97 -33.26
CA GLU A 3 5.18 -3.19 -32.24
C GLU A 3 4.40 -4.14 -31.32
N SER A 4 4.80 -4.16 -30.05
CA SER A 4 3.89 -4.28 -28.91
C SER A 4 3.10 -5.59 -28.77
N GLU A 5 3.79 -6.69 -28.42
CA GLU A 5 3.17 -7.77 -27.63
C GLU A 5 3.47 -7.57 -26.14
N TYR A 6 2.93 -6.51 -25.54
CA TYR A 6 2.69 -6.49 -24.09
C TYR A 6 1.31 -7.10 -23.87
N THR A 7 1.27 -8.43 -23.80
CA THR A 7 0.06 -9.22 -23.57
C THR A 7 -0.58 -8.85 -22.23
N GLU A 8 -1.91 -8.67 -22.22
CA GLU A 8 -2.76 -8.30 -21.06
C GLU A 8 -2.54 -9.18 -19.80
N GLU A 9 -1.92 -10.35 -19.96
CA GLU A 9 -1.52 -11.27 -18.89
C GLU A 9 -0.46 -10.69 -17.94
N HIS A 10 0.40 -9.77 -18.39
CA HIS A 10 1.38 -9.09 -17.53
C HIS A 10 0.82 -7.82 -16.86
N LEU A 11 -0.24 -7.23 -17.41
CA LEU A 11 -0.90 -6.04 -16.84
C LEU A 11 -1.87 -6.38 -15.72
N SER A 12 -2.50 -7.55 -15.77
CA SER A 12 -3.50 -7.98 -14.78
C SER A 12 -2.98 -8.07 -13.33
N PRO A 13 -1.78 -8.64 -13.05
CA PRO A 13 -1.23 -8.69 -11.70
C PRO A 13 -0.84 -7.30 -11.18
N LEU A 14 -0.25 -6.46 -12.04
CA LEU A 14 0.13 -5.09 -11.68
C LEU A 14 -1.08 -4.22 -11.38
N LEU A 15 -2.17 -4.36 -12.15
CA LEU A 15 -3.44 -3.66 -11.90
C LEU A 15 -4.12 -4.12 -10.62
N ALA A 16 -4.14 -5.43 -10.35
CA ALA A 16 -4.69 -5.98 -9.11
C ALA A 16 -3.94 -5.45 -7.89
N VAL A 17 -2.61 -5.49 -7.93
CA VAL A 17 -1.75 -4.96 -6.87
C VAL A 17 -1.92 -3.44 -6.74
N LYS A 18 -2.02 -2.69 -7.84
CA LYS A 18 -2.31 -1.24 -7.80
C LYS A 18 -3.64 -0.93 -7.09
N ASN A 19 -4.70 -1.68 -7.37
CA ASN A 19 -5.99 -1.48 -6.70
C ASN A 19 -5.92 -1.80 -5.21
N GLU A 20 -5.19 -2.85 -4.83
CA GLU A 20 -5.01 -3.20 -3.43
C GLU A 20 -4.15 -2.18 -2.67
N ILE A 21 -3.11 -1.64 -3.32
CA ILE A 21 -2.33 -0.49 -2.83
C ILE A 21 -3.26 0.69 -2.52
N LEU A 22 -4.12 1.08 -3.46
CA LEU A 22 -5.03 2.21 -3.29
C LEU A 22 -6.04 1.95 -2.16
N ASP A 23 -6.59 0.74 -2.06
CA ASP A 23 -7.48 0.34 -0.95
C ASP A 23 -6.78 0.49 0.41
N VAL A 24 -5.56 -0.05 0.53
CA VAL A 24 -4.81 0.01 1.78
C VAL A 24 -4.43 1.45 2.12
N MET A 25 -3.94 2.25 1.17
CA MET A 25 -3.65 3.67 1.43
C MET A 25 -4.89 4.45 1.89
N ASN A 26 -6.03 4.24 1.23
CA ASN A 26 -7.27 4.90 1.62
C ASN A 26 -7.69 4.52 3.05
N LYS A 27 -7.58 3.24 3.41
CA LYS A 27 -7.89 2.77 4.76
C LYS A 27 -6.90 3.31 5.80
N LEU A 28 -5.59 3.28 5.52
CA LEU A 28 -4.57 3.85 6.40
C LEU A 28 -4.85 5.34 6.67
N ARG A 29 -5.16 6.11 5.62
CA ARG A 29 -5.52 7.53 5.74
C ARG A 29 -6.79 7.74 6.54
N GLN A 30 -7.85 6.96 6.28
CA GLN A 30 -9.09 7.04 7.05
C GLN A 30 -8.85 6.74 8.54
N THR A 31 -8.06 5.71 8.84
CA THR A 31 -7.69 5.37 10.21
C THR A 31 -6.87 6.48 10.86
N GLN A 32 -5.91 7.08 10.16
CA GLN A 32 -5.17 8.25 10.65
C GLN A 32 -6.10 9.43 10.94
N ASP A 33 -7.01 9.76 10.03
CA ASP A 33 -7.98 10.85 10.21
C ASP A 33 -8.90 10.59 11.41
N GLN A 34 -9.33 9.34 11.61
CA GLN A 34 -10.11 8.94 12.79
C GLN A 34 -9.31 9.13 14.08
N LEU A 35 -8.06 8.66 14.10
CA LEU A 35 -7.15 8.80 15.24
C LEU A 35 -6.86 10.27 15.56
N GLN A 36 -6.60 11.12 14.55
CA GLN A 36 -6.37 12.55 14.73
C GLN A 36 -7.59 13.28 15.27
N LYS A 37 -8.80 12.82 14.91
CA LYS A 37 -10.07 13.33 15.46
C LYS A 37 -10.39 12.78 16.84
N GLY A 38 -9.51 11.97 17.43
CA GLY A 38 -9.71 11.34 18.73
C GLY A 38 -10.78 10.24 18.73
N GLN A 39 -11.14 9.71 17.55
CA GLN A 39 -12.06 8.59 17.47
C GLN A 39 -11.37 7.31 17.90
N ASP A 40 -12.12 6.45 18.60
CA ASP A 40 -11.62 5.15 18.99
C ASP A 40 -11.57 4.23 17.78
N VAL A 41 -10.37 3.77 17.45
CA VAL A 41 -10.14 2.80 16.39
C VAL A 41 -9.66 1.53 17.06
N PRO A 42 -10.33 0.39 16.84
CA PRO A 42 -9.90 -0.89 17.41
C PRO A 42 -8.46 -1.21 17.04
N ASN A 43 -7.63 -1.56 18.03
CA ASN A 43 -6.23 -1.93 17.80
C ASN A 43 -6.09 -3.13 16.83
N GLU A 44 -7.07 -4.04 16.80
CA GLU A 44 -7.10 -5.14 15.82
C GLU A 44 -7.19 -4.63 14.38
N HIS A 45 -8.00 -3.57 14.15
CA HIS A 45 -8.13 -2.95 12.84
C HIS A 45 -6.81 -2.32 12.38
N ILE A 46 -6.13 -1.59 13.28
CA ILE A 46 -4.82 -1.00 13.03
C ILE A 46 -3.80 -2.10 12.69
N ARG A 47 -3.72 -3.17 13.50
CA ARG A 47 -2.81 -4.29 13.26
C ARG A 47 -3.08 -5.00 11.92
N SER A 48 -4.35 -5.20 11.58
CA SER A 48 -4.75 -5.81 10.31
C SER A 48 -4.32 -4.94 9.11
N LEU A 49 -4.51 -3.62 9.19
CA LEU A 49 -4.07 -2.69 8.15
C LEU A 49 -2.55 -2.65 8.01
N LEU A 50 -1.82 -2.65 9.12
CA LEU A 50 -0.36 -2.72 9.11
C LEU A 50 0.13 -4.02 8.46
N ALA A 51 -0.45 -5.17 8.83
CA ALA A 51 -0.11 -6.46 8.24
C ALA A 51 -0.42 -6.52 6.74
N ARG A 52 -1.56 -5.97 6.30
CA ARG A 52 -1.92 -5.86 4.88
C ARG A 52 -0.94 -4.97 4.12
N GLY A 53 -0.56 -3.83 4.67
CA GLY A 53 0.44 -2.93 4.08
C GLY A 53 1.82 -3.57 3.95
N GLU A 54 2.28 -4.31 4.97
CA GLU A 54 3.55 -5.04 4.94
C GLU A 54 3.53 -6.22 3.95
N ASN A 55 2.39 -6.90 3.82
CA ASN A 55 2.23 -7.95 2.81
C ASN A 55 2.25 -7.36 1.40
N LEU A 56 1.57 -6.24 1.17
CA LEU A 56 1.60 -5.54 -0.11
C LEU A 56 3.02 -5.07 -0.47
N ALA A 57 3.73 -4.45 0.45
CA ALA A 57 5.11 -4.03 0.22
C ALA A 57 5.98 -5.22 -0.24
N ARG A 58 5.84 -6.38 0.40
CA ARG A 58 6.53 -7.62 0.00
C ARG A 58 6.10 -8.13 -1.37
N GLN A 59 4.80 -8.18 -1.65
CA GLN A 59 4.27 -8.61 -2.95
C GLN A 59 4.80 -7.73 -4.07
N ILE A 60 4.78 -6.42 -3.87
CA ILE A 60 5.26 -5.46 -4.86
C ILE A 60 6.78 -5.58 -5.07
N SER A 61 7.57 -5.73 -4.00
CA SER A 61 9.01 -6.00 -4.12
C SER A 61 9.33 -7.30 -4.85
N SER A 62 8.40 -8.25 -4.90
CA SER A 62 8.54 -9.51 -5.64
C SER A 62 7.99 -9.47 -7.07
N LEU A 63 7.36 -8.37 -7.50
CA LEU A 63 6.79 -8.28 -8.85
C LEU A 63 7.91 -8.08 -9.89
N PRO A 64 8.06 -9.01 -10.86
CA PRO A 64 8.95 -8.81 -11.99
C PRO A 64 8.45 -7.62 -12.81
N GLY A 65 9.36 -6.71 -13.17
CA GLY A 65 8.99 -5.50 -13.91
C GLY A 65 8.63 -4.31 -13.02
N LEU A 66 8.90 -4.31 -11.71
CA LEU A 66 8.80 -3.10 -10.89
C LEU A 66 9.60 -1.93 -11.47
N GLU A 67 10.80 -2.22 -11.99
CA GLU A 67 11.64 -1.24 -12.68
C GLU A 67 11.00 -0.74 -13.99
N GLN A 68 10.16 -1.56 -14.65
CA GLN A 68 9.43 -1.20 -15.87
C GLN A 68 8.08 -0.52 -15.60
N ALA A 69 7.40 -0.88 -14.50
CA ALA A 69 6.15 -0.26 -14.04
C ALA A 69 6.34 1.22 -13.67
N GLY A 70 7.59 1.66 -13.58
CA GLY A 70 7.99 3.05 -13.63
C GLY A 70 7.81 3.79 -12.32
N LYS A 71 8.20 5.07 -12.37
CA LYS A 71 8.24 6.01 -11.24
C LYS A 71 6.93 6.08 -10.45
N GLU A 72 5.79 5.90 -11.13
CA GLU A 72 4.47 5.96 -10.50
C GLU A 72 4.28 4.86 -9.45
N LEU A 73 4.63 3.61 -9.74
CA LEU A 73 4.47 2.51 -8.78
C LEU A 73 5.43 2.65 -7.59
N ALA A 74 6.66 3.12 -7.84
CA ALA A 74 7.65 3.40 -6.80
C ALA A 74 7.21 4.56 -5.87
N GLU A 75 6.57 5.60 -6.40
CA GLU A 75 5.99 6.67 -5.59
C GLU A 75 4.82 6.17 -4.73
N GLN A 76 3.96 5.30 -5.27
CA GLN A 76 2.85 4.70 -4.51
C GLN A 76 3.37 3.82 -3.37
N LEU A 77 4.41 3.01 -3.63
CA LEU A 77 5.10 2.23 -2.61
C LEU A 77 5.67 3.08 -1.48
N THR A 78 6.32 4.18 -1.83
CA THR A 78 6.90 5.11 -0.85
C THR A 78 5.82 5.70 0.05
N LYS A 79 4.67 6.07 -0.52
CA LYS A 79 3.51 6.58 0.23
C LYS A 79 2.93 5.53 1.19
N ILE A 80 2.83 4.28 0.76
CA ILE A 80 2.41 3.17 1.64
C ILE A 80 3.40 3.00 2.79
N GLY A 81 4.69 2.95 2.49
CA GLY A 81 5.74 2.80 3.50
C GLY A 81 5.67 3.90 4.56
N GLN A 82 5.50 5.15 4.12
CA GLN A 82 5.34 6.29 5.04
C GLN A 82 4.06 6.18 5.88
N ALA A 83 2.91 5.85 5.28
CA ALA A 83 1.65 5.71 6.00
C ALA A 83 1.69 4.61 7.07
N ILE A 84 2.39 3.50 6.79
CA ILE A 84 2.63 2.41 7.75
C ILE A 84 3.49 2.91 8.92
N VAL A 85 4.58 3.64 8.65
CA VAL A 85 5.46 4.20 9.67
C VAL A 85 4.70 5.18 10.57
N ASP A 86 3.93 6.08 9.98
CA ASP A 86 3.14 7.06 10.72
C ASP A 86 2.12 6.37 11.64
N LEU A 87 1.43 5.34 11.15
CA LEU A 87 0.49 4.57 11.98
C LEU A 87 1.17 3.79 13.11
N LYS A 88 2.36 3.21 12.88
CA LYS A 88 3.15 2.59 13.94
C LYS A 88 3.56 3.59 15.02
N ASN A 89 3.93 4.81 14.63
CA ASN A 89 4.26 5.87 15.57
C ASN A 89 3.03 6.31 16.38
N PHE A 90 1.86 6.43 15.75
CA PHE A 90 0.60 6.73 16.45
C PHE A 90 0.21 5.62 17.45
N ASP A 91 0.34 4.34 17.08
CA ASP A 91 0.09 3.23 18.00
C ASP A 91 1.05 3.24 19.20
N ALA A 92 2.33 3.55 18.96
CA ALA A 92 3.33 3.65 20.01
C ALA A 92 3.05 4.80 21.00
N LEU A 93 2.46 5.90 20.54
CA LEU A 93 2.09 7.06 21.37
C LEU A 93 0.84 6.84 22.24
N LYS A 94 0.05 5.78 21.99
CA LYS A 94 -1.10 5.41 22.83
C LYS A 94 -0.72 4.56 24.06
N LYS A 95 0.54 4.11 24.19
CA LYS A 95 1.07 3.40 25.36
C LYS A 95 1.62 4.38 26.39
#